data_AF-A0A943MNM0-F1
#
_entry.id   AF-A0A943MNM0-F1
#
_cell.length_a   1.000
_cell.length_b   1.000
_cell.length_c   1.000
_cell.angle_alpha   90.00
_cell.angle_beta   90.00
_cell.angle_gamma   90.00
#
_symmetry.space_group_name_H-M   'P 1'
#
loop_
_entity.id
_entity.type
_entity.pdbx_description
1 polymer ?
#
loop_
_entity_poly.entity_id
_entity_poly.type
_entity_poly.pdbx_seq_one_letter_code
_entity_poly.pdbx_strand_id
1 'polypeptide(L)' 'PEGLCDEAWKAIYQYVFALAHGAGEGLFYYGDWIRKPGVAICSCNDGLRPVIFKLEATEEDAVIDYIPVR' A
#
# COMPACT_ATOMS: atom_id res chain seq x y z
N PRO A 1 -1.01 -0.57 -10.47
CA PRO A 1 0.16 -1.43 -10.79
C PRO A 1 -0.26 -2.52 -11.78
N GLU A 2 0.67 -3.01 -12.59
CA GLU A 2 0.37 -4.02 -13.60
C GLU A 2 -0.27 -5.26 -12.96
N GLY A 3 -1.33 -5.78 -13.58
CA GLY A 3 -2.06 -6.96 -13.09
C GLY A 3 -3.04 -6.71 -11.94
N LEU A 4 -3.11 -5.51 -11.35
CA LEU A 4 -4.15 -5.14 -10.39
C LEU A 4 -5.36 -4.52 -11.11
N CYS A 5 -6.57 -4.91 -10.71
CA CYS A 5 -7.78 -4.21 -11.10
C CYS A 5 -7.94 -2.90 -10.32
N ASP A 6 -8.80 -2.00 -10.80
CA ASP A 6 -9.02 -0.68 -10.19
C ASP A 6 -9.44 -0.76 -8.72
N GLU A 7 -10.30 -1.73 -8.36
CA GLU A 7 -10.74 -1.93 -6.97
C GLU A 7 -9.60 -2.39 -6.07
N ALA A 8 -8.77 -3.31 -6.56
CA ALA A 8 -7.60 -3.75 -5.81
C ALA A 8 -6.61 -2.59 -5.59
N TRP A 9 -6.45 -1.69 -6.57
CA TRP A 9 -5.66 -0.47 -6.37
C TRP A 9 -6.28 0.49 -5.35
N LYS A 10 -7.59 0.76 -5.44
CA LYS A 10 -8.31 1.61 -4.47
C LYS A 10 -8.19 1.07 -3.05
N ALA A 11 -8.22 -0.25 -2.87
CA ALA A 11 -8.09 -0.90 -1.56
C ALA A 11 -6.71 -0.65 -0.91
N ILE A 12 -5.64 -0.52 -1.71
CA ILE A 12 -4.27 -0.37 -1.20
C ILE A 12 -3.73 1.06 -1.24
N TYR A 13 -4.29 1.94 -2.08
CA TYR A 13 -3.76 3.28 -2.36
C TYR A 13 -3.45 4.10 -1.11
N GLN A 14 -4.35 4.13 -0.12
CA GLN A 14 -4.15 4.91 1.11
C GLN A 14 -2.93 4.45 1.92
N TYR A 15 -2.65 3.14 1.94
CA TYR A 15 -1.51 2.57 2.64
C TYR A 15 -0.22 2.79 1.86
N VAL A 16 -0.26 2.65 0.54
CA VAL A 16 0.88 2.99 -0.34
C VAL A 16 1.24 4.47 -0.17
N PHE A 17 0.26 5.36 -0.18
CA PHE A 17 0.46 6.79 0.05
C PHE A 17 1.09 7.06 1.41
N ALA A 18 0.54 6.47 2.48
CA ALA A 18 1.08 6.63 3.83
C ALA A 18 2.54 6.13 3.94
N LEU A 19 2.81 4.92 3.43
CA LEU A 19 4.16 4.32 3.45
C LEU A 19 5.16 5.18 2.69
N ALA A 20 4.80 5.70 1.51
CA ALA A 20 5.66 6.56 0.68
C ALA A 20 5.96 7.93 1.32
N HIS A 21 5.15 8.38 2.30
CA HIS A 21 5.31 9.68 2.97
C HIS A 21 5.77 9.56 4.42
N GLY A 22 6.50 8.49 4.76
CA GLY A 22 7.17 8.37 6.06
C GLY A 22 6.32 7.73 7.17
N ALA A 23 5.11 7.22 6.88
CA ALA A 23 4.37 6.42 7.86
C ALA A 23 5.07 5.09 8.19
N GLY A 24 6.15 4.74 7.47
CA GLY A 24 6.97 3.56 7.72
C GLY A 24 7.78 3.58 9.03
N GLU A 25 8.03 4.75 9.64
CA GLU A 25 8.71 4.83 10.94
C GLU A 25 7.80 4.44 12.12
N GLY A 26 6.50 4.64 11.94
CA GLY A 26 5.47 4.26 12.91
C GLY A 26 4.91 2.85 12.66
N LEU A 27 3.99 2.43 13.54
CA LEU A 27 3.23 1.20 13.36
C LEU A 27 1.80 1.53 12.94
N PHE A 28 1.28 0.76 11.96
CA PHE A 28 -0.13 0.82 11.60
C PHE A 28 -1.00 0.22 12.70
N TYR A 29 -2.21 0.76 12.87
CA TYR A 29 -3.19 0.31 13.86
C TYR A 29 -2.57 0.17 15.24
N TYR A 30 -2.02 1.26 15.80
CA TYR A 30 -1.45 1.33 17.16
C TYR A 30 -0.37 0.29 17.51
N GLY A 31 0.11 -0.49 16.52
CA GLY A 31 1.05 -1.58 16.73
C GLY A 31 0.45 -2.86 17.34
N ASP A 32 -0.86 -2.95 17.59
CA ASP A 32 -1.46 -4.19 18.10
C ASP A 32 -1.72 -5.21 16.99
N TRP A 33 -2.03 -4.75 15.78
CA TRP A 33 -2.32 -5.59 14.60
C TRP A 33 -1.11 -5.82 13.72
N ILE A 34 -0.37 -4.74 13.40
CA ILE A 34 0.77 -4.76 12.49
C ILE A 34 1.99 -4.25 13.24
N ARG A 35 2.89 -5.17 13.57
CA ARG A 35 4.03 -4.92 14.47
C ARG A 35 5.36 -4.64 13.77
N LYS A 36 5.36 -4.63 12.43
CA LYS A 36 6.55 -4.38 11.63
C LYS A 36 6.46 -2.97 11.03
N PRO A 37 7.38 -2.05 11.38
CA PRO A 37 7.48 -0.75 10.71
C PRO A 37 7.68 -0.91 9.21
N GLY A 38 7.21 0.06 8.43
CA GLY A 38 7.30 0.03 6.97
C GLY A 38 6.42 -1.03 6.30
N VAL A 39 5.55 -1.72 7.06
CA VAL A 39 4.67 -2.76 6.52
C VAL A 39 3.21 -2.46 6.79
N ALA A 40 2.36 -2.67 5.78
CA ALA A 40 0.91 -2.67 5.92
C ALA A 40 0.32 -3.98 5.40
N ILE A 41 -0.70 -4.48 6.09
CA ILE A 41 -1.51 -5.63 5.71
C ILE A 41 -2.93 -5.13 5.51
N CYS A 42 -3.51 -5.40 4.35
CA CYS A 42 -4.89 -5.03 4.06
C CYS A 42 -5.53 -6.07 3.13
N SER A 43 -6.86 -6.05 3.03
CA SER A 43 -7.62 -6.93 2.16
C SER A 43 -8.28 -6.15 1.03
N CYS A 44 -8.47 -6.81 -0.11
CA CYS A 44 -9.35 -6.28 -1.15
C CYS A 44 -10.77 -6.08 -0.58
N ASN A 45 -11.42 -4.99 -0.98
CA ASN A 45 -12.82 -4.72 -0.64
C ASN A 45 -13.80 -5.67 -1.35
N ASP A 46 -13.36 -6.33 -2.45
CA ASP A 46 -14.12 -7.40 -3.10
C ASP A 46 -14.13 -8.68 -2.24
N GLY A 47 -15.08 -8.74 -1.30
CA GLY A 47 -15.21 -9.85 -0.36
C GLY A 47 -15.61 -11.18 -0.99
N LEU A 48 -16.03 -11.23 -2.27
CA LEU A 48 -16.39 -12.48 -2.93
C LEU A 48 -15.16 -13.32 -3.30
N ARG A 49 -14.02 -12.67 -3.50
CA ARG A 49 -12.74 -13.31 -3.83
C ARG A 49 -11.68 -12.73 -2.89
N PRO A 50 -11.47 -13.32 -1.70
CA PRO A 50 -10.60 -12.74 -0.69
C PRO A 50 -9.15 -12.70 -1.20
N VAL A 51 -8.60 -11.49 -1.27
CA VAL A 51 -7.20 -11.23 -1.57
C VAL A 51 -6.62 -10.42 -0.42
N ILE A 52 -5.51 -10.90 0.13
CA ILE A 52 -4.76 -10.22 1.19
C ILE A 52 -3.48 -9.67 0.57
N PHE A 53 -3.23 -8.38 0.78
CA PHE A 53 -2.03 -7.69 0.34
C PHE A 53 -1.07 -7.51 1.51
N LYS A 54 0.21 -7.73 1.24
CA LYS A 54 1.31 -7.22 2.05
C LYS A 54 2.00 -6.12 1.26
N LEU A 55 2.03 -4.93 1.83
CA LEU A 55 2.72 -3.77 1.28
C LEU A 55 3.93 -3.49 2.14
N GLU A 56 5.08 -3.23 1.51
CA GLU A 56 6.32 -2.91 2.20
C GLU A 56 6.90 -1.65 1.55
N ALA A 57 7.25 -0.66 2.37
CA ALA A 57 8.07 0.45 1.93
C ALA A 57 9.45 -0.07 1.53
N THR A 58 10.03 0.55 0.52
CA THR A 58 11.39 0.27 0.06
C THR A 58 12.22 1.54 0.17
N GLU A 59 13.54 1.39 0.14
CA GLU A 59 14.49 2.51 0.08
C GLU A 59 14.76 2.97 -1.37
N GLU A 60 13.99 2.46 -2.34
CA GLU A 60 14.16 2.82 -3.74
C GLU A 60 13.56 4.19 -4.01
N ASP A 61 14.33 5.07 -4.66
CA ASP A 61 13.84 6.38 -5.09
C ASP A 61 12.69 6.21 -6.09
N ALA A 62 11.57 6.87 -5.84
CA ALA A 62 10.43 6.87 -6.75
C ALA A 62 10.79 7.63 -8.04
N VAL A 63 10.75 6.93 -9.17
CA VAL A 63 11.00 7.52 -10.49
C VAL A 63 9.67 7.65 -11.23
N ILE A 64 9.42 8.82 -11.82
CA ILE A 64 8.29 9.02 -12.72
C ILE A 64 8.68 8.45 -14.09
N ASP A 65 8.05 7.34 -14.49
CA ASP A 65 8.26 6.63 -15.75
C ASP A 65 7.20 6.94 -16.82
N TYR A 66 6.28 7.88 -16.55
CA TYR A 66 5.22 8.31 -17.45
C TYR A 66 5.17 9.83 -17.63
N ILE A 67 4.49 10.30 -18.68
CA ILE A 67 4.26 11.73 -18.91
C ILE A 67 2.99 12.14 -18.14
N PRO A 68 3.06 13.04 -17.15
CA PRO A 68 1.87 13.49 -16.43
C PRO A 68 0.85 14.13 -17.39
N VAL A 69 -0.40 13.69 -17.29
CA VAL A 69 -1.51 14.34 -18.01
C VAL A 69 -1.81 15.65 -17.28
N ARG A 70 -1.82 16.75 -18.04
CA ARG A 70 -1.98 18.11 -17.52
C ARG A 70 -3.44 18.49 -17.35
#